data_AF-A0A1B6HQ45-F1
#
_entry.id   AF-A0A1B6HQ45-F1
#
_cell.length_a   1.000
_cell.length_b   1.000
_cell.length_c   1.000
_cell.angle_alpha   90.00
_cell.angle_beta   90.00
_cell.angle_gamma   90.00
#
_symmetry.space_group_name_H-M   'P 1'
#
loop_
_entity.id
_entity.type
_entity.pdbx_description
1 polymer ?
#
loop_
_entity_poly.entity_id
_entity_poly.type
_entity_poly.pdbx_seq_one_letter_code
_entity_poly.pdbx_strand_id
1 'polypeptide(L)'
;MHIKNKGFNNELSSKRDRLFFLKSPTRDTTSNELQQHIKTLQREYRQAIVDAKMLYNSELIESSNNKCKAAWRIINNNIENGSKVTSGIPPDDFNDFFINSVKNIKQKINMSKHAPSTQDL
;
A
#
# COMPACT_ATOMS: atom_id res chain seq x y z
N MET A 1 -10.46 2.04 15.54
CA MET A 1 -10.83 0.68 15.97
C MET A 1 -10.27 0.43 17.37
N HIS A 2 -11.14 0.29 18.38
CA HIS A 2 -10.75 -0.05 19.75
C HIS A 2 -10.77 -1.58 19.91
N ILE A 3 -9.61 -2.21 19.97
CA ILE A 3 -9.48 -3.64 20.25
C ILE A 3 -9.70 -3.86 21.75
N LYS A 4 -10.94 -4.16 22.15
CA LYS A 4 -11.28 -4.53 23.53
C LYS A 4 -11.10 -6.04 23.74
N ASN A 5 -9.86 -6.52 23.66
CA ASN A 5 -9.52 -7.86 24.14
C ASN A 5 -8.38 -7.73 25.16
N LYS A 6 -8.74 -7.81 26.45
CA LYS A 6 -7.92 -7.38 27.60
C LYS A 6 -6.63 -8.21 27.74
N GLY A 7 -6.64 -9.47 27.27
CA GLY A 7 -5.46 -10.35 27.25
C GLY A 7 -4.46 -10.05 26.13
N PHE A 8 -4.95 -9.87 24.90
CA PHE A 8 -4.11 -9.53 23.74
C PHE A 8 -3.48 -8.14 23.84
N ASN A 9 -4.17 -7.21 24.47
CA ASN A 9 -3.63 -5.88 24.74
C ASN A 9 -2.40 -5.95 25.65
N ASN A 10 -2.34 -6.88 26.61
CA ASN A 10 -1.23 -6.94 27.56
C ASN A 10 0.07 -7.47 26.92
N GLU A 11 0.01 -8.51 26.09
CA GLU A 11 1.21 -9.04 25.41
C GLU A 11 1.70 -8.07 24.34
N LEU A 12 0.80 -7.50 23.53
CA LEU A 12 1.15 -6.49 22.54
C LEU A 12 1.65 -5.19 23.20
N SER A 13 1.07 -4.77 24.33
CA SER A 13 1.58 -3.64 25.12
C SER A 13 2.98 -3.94 25.62
N SER A 14 3.24 -5.13 26.16
CA SER A 14 4.57 -5.52 26.65
C SER A 14 5.62 -5.49 25.53
N LYS A 15 5.29 -5.99 24.32
CA LYS A 15 6.18 -5.91 23.15
C LYS A 15 6.41 -4.47 22.68
N ARG A 16 5.36 -3.65 22.70
CA ARG A 16 5.44 -2.21 22.39
C ARG A 16 6.33 -1.49 23.39
N ASP A 17 6.12 -1.70 24.67
CA ASP A 17 6.82 -1.01 25.76
C ASP A 17 8.30 -1.41 25.76
N ARG A 18 8.62 -2.69 25.50
CA ARG A 18 10.00 -3.17 25.26
C ARG A 18 10.64 -2.50 24.05
N LEU A 19 9.91 -2.32 22.95
CA LEU A 19 10.41 -1.62 21.76
C LEU A 19 10.64 -0.12 22.00
N PHE A 20 9.77 0.55 22.73
CA PHE A 20 9.96 1.95 23.12
C PHE A 20 11.17 2.11 24.04
N PHE A 21 11.29 1.23 25.03
CA PHE A 21 12.43 1.20 25.95
C PHE A 21 13.75 0.98 25.22
N LEU A 22 13.80 0.05 24.26
CA LEU A 22 15.02 -0.23 23.49
C LEU A 22 15.34 0.85 22.46
N LYS A 23 14.36 1.56 21.91
CA LYS A 23 14.59 2.57 20.87
C LYS A 23 15.00 3.95 21.43
N SER A 24 14.67 4.22 22.70
CA SER A 24 14.99 5.51 23.36
C SER A 24 16.50 5.71 23.59
N PRO A 25 17.29 4.74 24.10
CA PRO A 25 18.71 4.91 24.36
C PRO A 25 19.62 4.56 23.16
N THR A 26 19.09 3.96 22.09
CA THR A 26 19.92 3.41 21.00
C THR A 26 19.97 4.25 19.74
N ARG A 27 19.45 5.47 19.77
CA ARG A 27 19.56 6.41 18.62
C ARG A 27 21.02 6.78 18.33
N ASP A 28 21.88 6.73 19.35
CA ASP A 28 23.28 7.13 19.25
C ASP A 28 24.25 5.93 19.28
N THR A 29 23.74 4.69 19.32
CA THR A 29 24.57 3.49 19.44
C THR A 29 25.02 2.96 18.08
N THR A 30 26.35 2.88 17.87
CA THR A 30 27.01 2.38 16.66
C THR A 30 27.06 0.84 16.56
N SER A 31 26.56 0.13 17.58
CA SER A 31 26.57 -1.34 17.61
C SER A 31 25.56 -1.92 16.62
N ASN A 32 26.07 -2.48 15.53
CA ASN A 32 25.28 -3.15 14.49
C ASN A 32 24.42 -4.30 15.04
N GLU A 33 24.91 -5.03 16.05
CA GLU A 33 24.19 -6.14 16.67
C GLU A 33 22.92 -5.68 17.38
N LEU A 34 23.00 -4.57 18.12
CA LEU A 34 21.85 -3.99 18.83
C LEU A 34 20.81 -3.45 17.84
N GLN A 35 21.26 -2.80 16.76
CA GLN A 35 20.36 -2.36 15.70
C GLN A 35 19.64 -3.52 15.01
N GLN A 36 20.35 -4.62 14.76
CA GLN A 36 19.76 -5.83 14.19
C GLN A 36 18.74 -6.45 15.14
N HIS A 37 19.04 -6.50 16.44
CA HIS A 37 18.10 -6.98 17.44
C HIS A 37 16.82 -6.13 17.49
N ILE A 38 16.94 -4.81 17.43
CA ILE A 38 15.78 -3.89 17.38
C ILE A 38 14.95 -4.13 16.11
N LYS A 39 15.59 -4.30 14.95
CA LYS A 39 14.87 -4.60 13.69
C LYS A 39 14.09 -5.92 13.79
N THR A 40 14.70 -6.95 14.38
CA THR A 40 14.02 -8.23 14.64
C THR A 40 12.81 -8.04 15.54
N LEU A 41 12.96 -7.36 16.68
CA LEU A 41 11.85 -7.08 17.60
C LEU A 41 10.73 -6.27 16.93
N GLN A 42 11.08 -5.31 16.06
CA GLN A 42 10.09 -4.55 15.29
C GLN A 42 9.31 -5.45 14.33
N ARG A 43 10.00 -6.38 13.65
CA ARG A 43 9.36 -7.35 12.77
C ARG A 43 8.41 -8.26 13.55
N GLU A 44 8.88 -8.81 14.67
CA GLU A 44 8.07 -9.67 15.54
C GLU A 44 6.84 -8.94 16.09
N TYR A 45 6.99 -7.68 16.49
CA TYR A 45 5.86 -6.88 16.95
C TYR A 45 4.83 -6.61 15.84
N ARG A 46 5.30 -6.25 14.63
CA ARG A 46 4.40 -6.08 13.48
C ARG A 46 3.67 -7.38 13.15
N GLN A 47 4.37 -8.51 13.19
CA GLN A 47 3.78 -9.82 12.96
C GLN A 47 2.72 -10.14 14.02
N ALA A 48 3.02 -9.92 15.30
CA ALA A 48 2.07 -10.14 16.39
C ALA A 48 0.80 -9.29 16.25
N ILE A 49 0.90 -8.06 15.73
CA ILE A 49 -0.28 -7.24 15.41
C ILE A 49 -1.11 -7.88 14.29
N VAL A 50 -0.46 -8.37 13.23
CA VAL A 50 -1.15 -9.02 12.11
C VAL A 50 -1.87 -10.27 12.59
N ASP A 51 -1.18 -11.12 13.34
CA ASP A 51 -1.73 -12.37 13.89
C ASP A 51 -2.92 -12.10 14.81
N ALA A 52 -2.79 -11.10 15.70
CA ALA A 52 -3.88 -10.70 16.60
C ALA A 52 -5.11 -10.18 15.83
N LYS A 53 -4.90 -9.41 14.75
CA LYS A 53 -6.01 -8.96 13.88
C LYS A 53 -6.66 -10.13 13.15
N MET A 54 -5.87 -11.06 12.63
CA MET A 54 -6.37 -12.25 11.95
C MET A 54 -7.22 -13.09 12.91
N LEU A 55 -6.69 -13.39 14.10
CA LEU A 55 -7.40 -14.16 15.11
C LEU A 55 -8.71 -13.49 15.52
N TYR A 56 -8.69 -12.19 15.81
CA TYR A 56 -9.92 -11.44 16.13
C TYR A 56 -10.96 -11.53 15.01
N ASN A 57 -10.53 -11.36 13.75
CA ASN A 57 -11.44 -11.46 12.61
C ASN A 57 -12.00 -12.88 12.47
N SER A 58 -11.17 -13.92 12.66
CA SER A 58 -11.61 -15.31 12.65
C SER A 58 -12.61 -15.59 13.77
N GLU A 59 -12.33 -15.19 15.01
CA GLU A 59 -13.26 -15.33 16.14
C GLU A 59 -14.58 -14.60 15.88
N LEU A 60 -14.52 -13.40 15.29
CA LEU A 60 -15.70 -12.61 14.95
C LEU A 60 -16.55 -13.28 13.86
N ILE A 61 -15.93 -13.94 12.88
CA ILE A 61 -16.63 -14.68 11.83
C ILE A 61 -17.26 -15.94 12.43
N GLU A 62 -16.48 -16.72 13.18
CA GLU A 62 -16.92 -18.00 13.74
C GLU A 62 -18.03 -17.84 14.77
N SER A 63 -17.98 -16.79 15.60
CA SER A 63 -19.03 -16.47 16.58
C SER A 63 -20.29 -15.84 15.97
N SER A 64 -20.30 -15.54 14.67
CA SER A 64 -21.44 -14.89 14.03
C SER A 64 -22.48 -15.87 13.51
N ASN A 65 -23.76 -15.50 13.69
CA ASN A 65 -24.89 -16.25 13.13
C ASN A 65 -24.88 -16.30 11.60
N ASN A 66 -24.23 -15.32 10.95
CA ASN A 66 -24.09 -15.26 9.48
C ASN A 66 -22.64 -14.94 9.12
N LYS A 67 -21.85 -16.01 8.94
CA LYS A 67 -20.41 -15.96 8.66
C LYS A 67 -20.09 -15.18 7.38
N CYS A 68 -20.85 -15.40 6.31
CA CYS A 68 -20.65 -14.72 5.04
C CYS A 68 -20.85 -13.20 5.18
N LYS A 69 -21.91 -12.76 5.86
CA LYS A 69 -22.15 -11.34 6.11
C LYS A 69 -21.09 -10.73 7.03
N ALA A 70 -20.64 -11.45 8.04
CA ALA A 70 -19.58 -11.01 8.93
C ALA A 70 -18.24 -10.84 8.18
N ALA A 71 -17.85 -11.81 7.37
CA ALA A 71 -16.67 -11.75 6.52
C ALA A 71 -16.74 -10.59 5.51
N TRP A 72 -17.88 -10.43 4.82
CA TRP A 72 -18.10 -9.34 3.88
C TRP A 72 -17.99 -7.96 4.54
N ARG A 73 -18.53 -7.82 5.76
CA ARG A 73 -18.40 -6.59 6.54
C ARG A 73 -16.94 -6.29 6.90
N ILE A 74 -16.16 -7.30 7.28
CA ILE A 74 -14.73 -7.14 7.56
C ILE A 74 -14.01 -6.64 6.30
N ILE A 75 -14.27 -7.25 5.15
CA ILE A 75 -13.67 -6.86 3.86
C ILE A 75 -14.03 -5.41 3.52
N ASN A 76 -15.31 -5.04 3.53
CA ASN A 76 -15.76 -3.69 3.18
C ASN A 76 -15.16 -2.61 4.08
N ASN A 77 -15.10 -2.87 5.39
CA ASN A 77 -14.49 -1.93 6.33
C ASN A 77 -12.99 -1.68 6.07
N ASN A 78 -12.30 -2.58 5.34
CA ASN A 78 -10.90 -2.39 4.96
C ASN A 78 -10.73 -1.81 3.54
N ILE A 79 -11.80 -1.77 2.74
CA ILE A 79 -11.80 -1.22 1.37
C ILE A 79 -12.02 0.29 1.37
N GLU A 80 -12.71 0.87 2.36
CA GLU A 80 -13.06 2.31 2.38
C GLU A 80 -11.86 3.28 2.42
N ASN A 81 -10.64 2.79 2.65
CA ASN A 81 -9.40 3.59 2.57
C ASN A 81 -8.68 3.48 1.22
N GLY A 82 -9.18 2.70 0.28
CA GLY A 82 -8.82 2.84 -1.12
C GLY A 82 -9.45 4.12 -1.61
N SER A 83 -8.74 5.26 -1.48
CA SER A 83 -9.06 6.49 -2.19
C SER A 83 -9.52 6.08 -3.58
N LYS A 84 -10.75 6.40 -3.97
CA LYS A 84 -11.15 6.28 -5.38
C LYS A 84 -10.05 7.04 -6.13
N VAL A 85 -9.16 6.29 -6.79
CA VAL A 85 -8.10 6.89 -7.60
C VAL A 85 -8.82 7.39 -8.83
N THR A 86 -9.46 8.54 -8.69
CA THR A 86 -9.95 9.31 -9.81
C THR A 86 -8.71 9.93 -10.42
N SER A 87 -8.33 9.48 -11.61
CA SER A 87 -7.34 10.22 -12.40
C SER A 87 -7.83 11.66 -12.52
N GLY A 88 -6.99 12.62 -12.16
CA GLY A 88 -7.33 14.06 -12.27
C GLY A 88 -7.44 14.56 -13.72
N ILE A 89 -7.27 13.65 -14.69
CA ILE A 89 -7.36 13.92 -16.11
C ILE A 89 -8.76 13.48 -16.56
N PRO A 90 -9.61 14.42 -17.05
CA PRO A 90 -10.85 14.10 -17.71
C PRO A 90 -10.63 13.13 -18.88
N PRO A 91 -11.58 12.20 -19.14
CA PRO A 91 -11.47 11.26 -20.26
C PRO A 91 -11.27 11.96 -21.62
N ASP A 92 -11.93 13.09 -21.82
CA ASP A 92 -11.86 13.87 -23.06
C ASP A 92 -10.45 14.44 -23.27
N ASP A 93 -9.84 15.02 -22.23
CA ASP A 93 -8.48 15.56 -22.28
C ASP A 93 -7.45 14.46 -22.61
N PHE A 94 -7.60 13.28 -22.01
CA PHE A 94 -6.73 12.13 -22.32
C PHE A 94 -6.90 11.67 -23.76
N ASN A 95 -8.15 11.55 -24.23
CA ASN A 95 -8.46 11.10 -25.57
C ASN A 95 -7.93 12.09 -26.62
N ASP A 96 -8.18 13.38 -26.43
CA ASP A 96 -7.71 14.43 -27.31
C ASP A 96 -6.18 14.47 -27.37
N PHE A 97 -5.52 14.35 -26.21
CA PHE A 97 -4.06 14.25 -26.16
C PHE A 97 -3.55 13.04 -26.96
N PHE A 98 -4.16 11.87 -26.79
CA PHE A 98 -3.75 10.65 -27.47
C PHE A 98 -3.92 10.76 -28.99
N ILE A 99 -5.10 11.18 -29.45
CA ILE A 99 -5.41 11.35 -30.87
C ILE A 99 -4.48 12.37 -31.52
N ASN A 100 -4.25 13.51 -30.87
CA ASN A 100 -3.35 14.54 -31.36
C ASN A 100 -1.89 14.07 -31.41
N SER A 101 -1.44 13.32 -30.41
CA SER A 101 -0.09 12.73 -30.40
C SER A 101 0.12 11.78 -31.58
N VAL A 102 -0.84 10.88 -31.83
CA VAL A 102 -0.79 9.94 -32.96
C VAL A 102 -0.82 10.69 -34.30
N LYS A 103 -1.66 11.72 -34.43
CA LYS A 103 -1.74 12.55 -35.64
C LYS A 103 -0.41 13.24 -35.95
N ASN A 104 0.23 13.80 -34.93
CA ASN A 104 1.53 14.46 -35.06
C ASN A 104 2.64 13.49 -35.50
N ILE A 105 2.67 12.27 -34.94
CA ILE A 105 3.63 11.23 -35.35
C ILE A 105 3.40 10.85 -36.82
N LYS A 106 2.15 10.62 -37.23
CA LYS A 106 1.80 10.29 -38.61
C LYS A 106 2.25 11.38 -39.59
N GLN A 107 2.06 12.66 -39.24
CA GLN A 107 2.51 13.78 -40.07
C GLN A 107 4.04 13.80 -40.23
N LYS A 108 4.79 13.62 -39.14
CA LYS A 108 6.27 13.56 -39.19
C LYS A 108 6.77 12.43 -40.09
N ILE A 109 6.17 11.25 -40.01
CA ILE A 109 6.53 10.11 -40.88
C ILE A 109 6.26 10.43 -42.36
N ASN A 110 5.11 11.03 -42.67
CA ASN A 110 4.75 11.38 -44.04
C ASN A 110 5.65 12.48 -44.61
N MET A 111 6.02 13.48 -43.80
CA MET A 111 6.96 14.53 -44.22
C MET A 111 8.37 13.97 -44.47
N SER A 112 8.81 12.99 -43.67
CA SER A 112 10.09 12.32 -43.89
C SER A 112 10.15 11.49 -45.18
N LYS A 113 9.00 11.06 -45.73
CA LYS A 113 8.94 10.32 -47.01
C LYS A 113 8.96 11.24 -48.24
N HIS A 114 8.86 12.55 -48.05
CA HIS A 114 8.76 13.53 -49.12
C HIS A 114 10.00 14.46 -49.20
N ALA A 115 11.20 13.92 -48.94
CA ALA A 115 12.42 14.64 -49.31
C ALA A 115 12.42 14.81 -50.85
N PRO A 116 12.51 16.05 -51.39
CA PRO A 116 12.57 16.24 -52.83
C PRO A 116 13.89 15.67 -53.35
N SER A 117 13.78 14.65 -54.19
CA SER A 117 14.86 14.21 -55.05
C SER A 117 15.34 15.43 -55.85
N THR A 118 16.56 15.89 -55.58
CA THR A 118 17.28 16.80 -56.45
C THR A 118 17.34 16.13 -57.83
N GLN A 119 16.55 16.62 -58.78
CA GLN A 119 16.71 16.25 -60.19
C GLN A 119 17.86 17.09 -60.73
N ASP A 120 18.96 16.40 -61.03
CA ASP A 120 20.04 16.88 -61.87
C ASP A 120 19.51 17.18 -63.28
N LEU A 121 19.67 18.43 -63.73
CA LEU A 121 20.24 18.90 -65.01
C LEU A 121 19.94 20.39 -65.23
#